data_AF-A0A2V6MKB9-F1
#
_entry.id   AF-A0A2V6MKB9-F1
#
_cell.length_a   1.000
_cell.length_b   1.000
_cell.length_c   1.000
_cell.angle_alpha   90.00
_cell.angle_beta   90.00
_cell.angle_gamma   90.00
#
_symmetry.space_group_name_H-M   'P 1'
#
loop_
_entity.id
_entity.type
_entity.pdbx_description
1 polymer ?
#
loop_
_entity_poly.entity_id
_entity_poly.type
_entity_poly.pdbx_seq_one_letter_code
_entity_poly.pdbx_strand_id
1 'polypeptide(L)' 'MVVACGSRNGIAGNFCVLFTANDAYMRDYELTIPSDCVISNTAKENKEALWLMKRYLKAETGLSRRISFGKRKRLR' A
#
# COMPACT_ATOMS: atom_id res chain seq x y z
N MET A 1 -8.66 2.31 -6.76
CA MET A 1 -7.36 1.61 -6.81
C MET A 1 -6.19 2.57 -6.60
N VAL A 2 -5.78 2.73 -5.34
CA VAL A 2 -4.56 3.44 -4.93
C VAL A 2 -3.47 2.40 -4.65
N VAL A 3 -2.31 2.58 -5.29
CA VAL A 3 -1.13 1.73 -5.05
C VAL A 3 -0.12 2.51 -4.25
N ALA A 4 0.22 1.99 -3.06
CA ALA A 4 1.20 2.60 -2.17
C ALA A 4 2.47 1.74 -2.11
N CYS A 5 3.61 2.34 -2.45
CA CYS A 5 4.93 1.72 -2.47
C CYS A 5 5.91 2.64 -1.71
N GLY A 6 6.59 2.11 -0.71
CA GLY A 6 7.73 2.74 -0.04
C GLY A 6 9.03 2.42 -0.78
N SER A 7 9.92 3.40 -0.88
CA SER A 7 11.24 3.19 -1.50
C SER A 7 12.28 2.83 -0.44
N ARG A 8 13.29 2.03 -0.80
CA ARG A 8 14.36 1.59 0.13
C ARG A 8 15.11 2.75 0.81
N ASN A 9 15.08 3.95 0.23
CA ASN A 9 15.84 5.13 0.69
C ASN A 9 14.92 6.25 1.19
N GLY A 10 13.61 6.03 1.20
CA GLY A 10 12.65 7.07 1.44
C GLY A 10 11.38 6.45 1.96
N ILE A 11 11.17 6.67 3.25
CA ILE A 11 9.92 6.55 3.99
C ILE A 11 9.63 5.16 4.58
N ALA A 12 9.59 5.11 5.92
CA ALA A 12 9.12 3.95 6.67
C ALA A 12 7.62 3.72 6.40
N GLY A 13 7.31 2.54 5.85
CA GLY A 13 5.99 2.13 5.40
C GLY A 13 4.97 1.93 6.52
N ASN A 14 5.43 1.76 7.76
CA ASN A 14 4.57 1.80 8.93
C ASN A 14 3.87 3.14 9.12
N PHE A 15 4.44 4.25 8.66
CA PHE A 15 3.83 5.58 8.82
C PHE A 15 3.22 6.09 7.53
N CYS A 16 4.01 6.46 6.52
CA CYS A 16 3.42 7.20 5.40
C CYS A 16 2.53 6.34 4.52
N VAL A 17 2.89 5.07 4.27
CA VAL A 17 2.03 4.17 3.50
C VAL A 17 0.74 3.90 4.25
N LEU A 18 0.79 3.71 5.58
CA LEU A 18 -0.39 3.52 6.43
C LEU A 18 -1.31 4.75 6.40
N PHE A 19 -0.77 5.96 6.57
CA PHE A 19 -1.58 7.19 6.58
C PHE A 19 -2.14 7.53 5.20
N THR A 20 -1.37 7.34 4.13
CA THR A 20 -1.88 7.49 2.76
C THR A 20 -2.97 6.47 2.45
N ALA A 21 -2.80 5.22 2.87
CA ALA A 21 -3.82 4.19 2.74
C ALA A 21 -5.09 4.57 3.51
N ASN A 22 -4.95 5.13 4.71
CA ASN A 22 -6.08 5.58 5.49
C ASN A 22 -6.82 6.75 4.82
N ASP A 23 -6.13 7.78 4.31
CA ASP A 23 -6.77 8.87 3.55
C ASP A 23 -7.49 8.35 2.30
N ALA A 24 -6.88 7.39 1.60
CA ALA A 24 -7.52 6.77 0.45
C ALA A 24 -8.74 5.91 0.84
N TYR A 25 -8.69 5.19 1.96
CA TYR A 25 -9.82 4.43 2.49
C TYR A 25 -10.99 5.35 2.87
N MET A 26 -10.70 6.49 3.52
CA MET A 26 -11.71 7.49 3.89
C MET A 26 -12.40 8.14 2.68
N ARG A 27 -11.80 8.02 1.49
CA ARG A 27 -12.34 8.51 0.21
C ARG A 27 -12.95 7.39 -0.64
N ASP A 28 -13.23 6.24 -0.03
CA ASP A 28 -13.81 5.05 -0.67
C ASP A 28 -12.98 4.50 -1.86
N TYR A 29 -11.66 4.73 -1.87
CA TYR A 29 -10.81 4.10 -2.87
C TYR A 29 -10.51 2.65 -2.51
N GLU A 30 -10.58 1.77 -3.51
CA GLU A 30 -9.98 0.43 -3.39
C GLU A 30 -8.46 0.55 -3.21
N LEU A 31 -7.91 -0.24 -2.29
CA LEU A 31 -6.51 -0.20 -1.88
C LEU A 31 -5.77 -1.48 -2.29
N THR A 32 -4.62 -1.32 -2.95
CA THR A 32 -3.70 -2.41 -3.25
C THR A 32 -2.30 -2.02 -2.78
N ILE A 33 -1.79 -2.67 -1.75
CA ILE A 33 -0.54 -2.30 -1.06
C ILE A 33 0.43 -3.48 -1.11
N PRO A 34 1.28 -3.57 -2.13
CA PRO A 34 2.16 -4.72 -2.33
C PRO A 34 3.15 -4.91 -1.18
N SER A 35 3.18 -6.10 -0.59
CA SER A 35 4.02 -6.38 0.60
C SER A 35 5.52 -6.31 0.33
N ASP A 36 5.95 -6.59 -0.90
CA ASP A 36 7.34 -6.49 -1.37
C ASP A 36 7.78 -5.05 -1.69
N CYS A 37 6.84 -4.11 -1.62
CA CYS A 37 7.04 -2.70 -1.89
C CYS A 37 6.87 -1.83 -0.64
N VAL A 38 6.67 -2.41 0.55
CA VAL A 38 6.58 -1.67 1.81
C VAL A 38 7.78 -2.04 2.68
N ILE A 39 8.47 -1.02 3.20
CA ILE A 39 9.70 -1.18 3.97
C ILE A 39 9.56 -0.34 5.24
N SER A 40 9.79 -0.93 6.40
CA SER A 40 9.87 -0.23 7.69
C SER A 40 11.26 -0.42 8.30
N ASN A 41 11.57 0.31 9.38
CA ASN A 41 12.86 0.21 10.08
C ASN A 41 13.16 -1.22 10.54
N THR A 42 12.12 -1.95 10.96
CA THR A 42 12.22 -3.38 11.28
C THR A 42 11.22 -4.21 10.48
N ALA A 43 11.57 -5.49 10.25
CA ALA A 43 10.66 -6.45 9.61
C ALA A 43 9.38 -6.69 10.42
N LYS A 44 9.44 -6.54 11.75
CA LYS A 44 8.28 -6.67 12.65
C LYS A 44 7.29 -5.53 12.41
N GLU A 45 7.75 -4.29 12.44
CA GLU A 45 6.91 -3.10 12.18
C GLU A 45 6.31 -3.16 10.78
N ASN A 46 7.05 -3.65 9.78
CA ASN A 46 6.50 -3.79 8.42
C ASN A 46 5.35 -4.80 8.38
N LYS A 47 5.49 -5.95 9.04
CA LYS A 47 4.44 -6.97 9.12
C LYS A 47 3.22 -6.46 9.87
N GLU A 48 3.42 -5.76 10.98
CA GLU A 48 2.33 -5.16 11.76
C GLU A 48 1.58 -4.11 10.94
N ALA A 49 2.29 -3.23 10.24
CA ALA A 49 1.68 -2.22 9.37
C ALA A 49 0.83 -2.85 8.25
N LEU A 50 1.37 -3.83 7.52
CA LEU A 50 0.64 -4.55 6.47
C LEU A 50 -0.60 -5.26 7.02
N TRP A 51 -0.50 -5.83 8.22
CA TRP A 51 -1.64 -6.47 8.89
C TRP A 51 -2.73 -5.47 9.25
N LEU A 52 -2.37 -4.30 9.78
CA LEU A 52 -3.32 -3.21 10.09
C LEU A 52 -4.04 -2.74 8.82
N MET A 53 -3.30 -2.50 7.73
CA MET A 53 -3.87 -2.10 6.44
C MET A 53 -4.84 -3.14 5.88
N LYS A 54 -4.49 -4.43 5.97
CA LYS A 54 -5.37 -5.51 5.52
C LYS A 54 -6.63 -5.62 6.38
N ARG A 55 -6.49 -5.55 7.70
CA ARG A 55 -7.60 -5.78 8.65
C ARG A 55 -8.58 -4.62 8.73
N TYR A 56 -8.07 -3.38 8.80
CA TYR A 56 -8.91 -2.20 9.04
C TYR A 56 -9.23 -1.41 7.77
N LEU A 57 -8.29 -1.35 6.82
CA LEU A 57 -8.48 -0.60 5.57
C LEU A 57 -8.92 -1.49 4.40
N LYS A 58 -9.11 -2.79 4.65
CA LYS A 58 -9.47 -3.80 3.63
C LYS A 58 -8.51 -3.82 2.44
N ALA A 59 -7.25 -3.45 2.65
CA ALA A 59 -6.26 -3.37 1.58
C ALA A 59 -5.84 -4.76 1.11
N GLU A 60 -5.64 -4.92 -0.20
CA GLU A 60 -5.04 -6.12 -0.78
C GLU A 60 -3.51 -6.06 -0.68
N THR A 61 -2.90 -6.97 0.09
CA THR A 61 -1.47 -6.93 0.40
C THR A 61 -0.64 -7.98 -0.36
N GLY A 62 -1.01 -8.26 -1.62
CA GLY A 62 -0.34 -9.24 -2.48
C GLY A 62 1.10 -8.88 -2.85
N LEU A 63 1.71 -9.68 -3.73
CA LEU A 63 2.99 -9.32 -4.35
C LEU A 63 2.76 -8.33 -5.50
N SER A 64 3.65 -7.35 -5.66
CA SER A 64 3.59 -6.33 -6.72
C SER A 64 3.41 -6.92 -8.12
N ARG A 65 4.04 -8.07 -8.38
CA ARG A 65 3.97 -8.79 -9.67
C ARG A 65 2.57 -9.30 -10.02
N ARG A 66 1.68 -9.43 -9.03
CA ARG A 66 0.28 -9.87 -9.25
C ARG A 66 -0.67 -8.70 -9.50
N ILE A 67 -0.20 -7.47 -9.34
CA ILE A 67 -1.02 -6.28 -9.58
C ILE A 67 -1.16 -6.09 -11.09
N SER A 68 -2.39 -6.21 -11.57
CA SER A 68 -2.74 -5.90 -12.95
C SER A 68 -3.39 -4.53 -13.01
N PHE A 69 -2.72 -3.58 -13.66
CA PHE A 69 -3.34 -2.30 -13.98
C PHE A 69 -4.14 -2.48 -15.27
N GLY A 70 -5.46 -2.31 -15.20
CA GLY A 70 -6.29 -2.23 -16.41
C GLY A 70 -5.74 -1.15 -17.36
N LYS A 71 -5.94 -1.34 -18.68
CA LYS A 71 -5.47 -0.37 -19.69
C LYS A 71 -5.98 1.03 -19.37
N ARG A 72 -5.12 1.90 -18.82
CA ARG A 72 -5.43 3.32 -18.67
C ARG A 72 -5.52 3.90 -20.08
N LYS A 73 -6.72 4.27 -20.53
CA LYS A 73 -6.82 5.23 -21.64
C LYS A 73 -6.13 6.50 -21.14
N ARG A 74 -5.08 6.96 -21.83
CA ARG A 74 -4.57 8.32 -21.63
C ARG A 74 -5.76 9.24 -21.87
N LEU A 75 -6.24 9.91 -20.82
CA LEU A 75 -7.09 11.08 -20.97
C LEU A 75 -6.23 12.08 -21.75
N ARG A 76 -6.61 12.27 -23.01
CA ARG A 76 -6.04 13.30 -23.90
C ARG A 76 -6.48 14.67 -23.40
#